data_AF-A0A9E2XXZ4-F1
#
_entry.id   AF-A0A9E2XXZ4-F1
#
_cell.length_a   1.000
_cell.length_b   1.000
_cell.length_c   1.000
_cell.angle_alpha   90.00
_cell.angle_beta   90.00
_cell.angle_gamma   90.00
#
_symmetry.space_group_name_H-M   'P 1'
#
loop_
_entity.id
_entity.type
_entity.pdbx_description
1 polymer ?
#
loop_
_entity_poly.entity_id
_entity_poly.type
_entity_poly.pdbx_seq_one_letter_code
_entity_poly.pdbx_strand_id
1 'polypeptide(L)'
;MMASPPASLTDGAVAILATPDPMSKASASRRLAEIWDAGGLDVGCSAPPPRPARPERPQLRPPKEMPKRRAFGSVAGRIALLHALAHIELNAIDLAWDIIARFSREPLPGGFFDDWVGVAAEEAVHFELLAQRLADFGACYGDLPAHDGLWESAAAT
;
A
#
# COMPACT_ATOMS: atom_id res chain seq x y z
N MET A 1 17.47 4.72 16.25
CA MET A 1 17.11 6.14 16.49
C MET A 1 15.70 6.29 15.98
N MET A 2 14.70 6.49 16.85
CA MET A 2 13.30 6.55 16.40
C MET A 2 13.10 7.88 15.66
N ALA A 3 12.75 7.83 14.38
CA ALA A 3 12.35 9.02 13.62
C ALA A 3 11.24 9.74 14.38
N SER A 4 11.35 11.07 14.49
CA SER A 4 10.33 11.94 15.10
C SER A 4 8.96 11.65 14.50
N PRO A 5 7.87 11.72 15.29
CA PRO A 5 6.52 11.56 14.76
C PRO A 5 6.23 12.62 13.69
N PRO A 6 5.37 12.32 12.70
CA PRO A 6 4.96 13.31 11.72
C PRO A 6 4.16 14.44 12.40
N ALA A 7 4.12 15.62 11.76
CA ALA A 7 3.42 16.77 12.31
C ALA A 7 1.88 16.64 12.23
N SER A 8 1.37 15.82 11.32
CA SER A 8 -0.06 15.51 11.15
C SER A 8 -0.27 14.16 10.46
N LEU A 9 -1.52 13.66 10.43
CA LEU A 9 -1.89 12.44 9.72
C LEU A 9 -1.55 12.55 8.23
N THR A 10 -1.91 13.66 7.58
CA THR A 10 -1.62 13.88 6.16
C THR A 10 -0.13 14.01 5.86
N ASP A 11 0.68 14.57 6.76
CA ASP A 11 2.15 14.56 6.59
C ASP A 11 2.72 13.14 6.62
N GLY A 12 2.22 12.32 7.54
CA GLY A 12 2.56 10.90 7.59
C GLY A 12 2.11 10.15 6.33
N ALA A 13 0.89 10.38 5.86
CA ALA A 13 0.35 9.78 4.64
C ALA A 13 1.22 10.11 3.42
N VAL A 14 1.61 11.39 3.26
CA VAL A 14 2.49 11.83 2.17
C VAL A 14 3.86 11.16 2.26
N ALA A 15 4.43 11.03 3.47
CA ALA A 15 5.71 10.35 3.66
C ALA A 15 5.64 8.85 3.30
N ILE A 16 4.54 8.18 3.64
CA ILE A 16 4.29 6.78 3.28
C ILE A 16 4.14 6.63 1.76
N LEU A 17 3.34 7.50 1.13
CA LEU A 17 3.19 7.54 -0.33
C LEU A 17 4.51 7.80 -1.04
N ALA A 18 5.43 8.56 -0.44
CA ALA A 18 6.76 8.81 -0.97
C ALA A 18 7.78 7.67 -0.70
N THR A 19 7.41 6.64 0.06
CA THR A 19 8.30 5.51 0.38
C THR A 19 8.28 4.47 -0.74
N PRO A 20 9.39 4.23 -1.45
CA PRO A 20 9.38 3.30 -2.59
C PRO A 20 9.43 1.83 -2.16
N ASP A 21 10.15 1.51 -1.08
CA ASP A 21 10.32 0.12 -0.64
C ASP A 21 9.00 -0.41 -0.02
N PRO A 22 8.46 -1.56 -0.47
CA PRO A 22 7.14 -2.01 -0.06
C PRO A 22 7.07 -2.43 1.41
N MET A 23 8.13 -3.07 1.93
CA MET A 23 8.19 -3.49 3.32
C MET A 23 8.30 -2.27 4.25
N SER A 24 9.14 -1.31 3.89
CA SER A 24 9.26 -0.03 4.62
C SER A 24 7.95 0.74 4.58
N LYS A 25 7.23 0.73 3.44
CA LYS A 25 5.91 1.34 3.31
C LYS A 25 4.89 0.69 4.24
N ALA A 26 4.78 -0.64 4.21
CA ALA A 26 3.87 -1.38 5.09
C ALA A 26 4.17 -1.15 6.58
N SER A 27 5.46 -1.18 6.96
CA SER A 27 5.88 -0.89 8.33
C SER A 27 5.54 0.55 8.75
N ALA A 28 5.77 1.53 7.88
CA ALA A 28 5.42 2.93 8.13
C ALA A 28 3.91 3.14 8.25
N SER A 29 3.10 2.45 7.44
CA SER A 29 1.64 2.47 7.53
C SER A 29 1.14 2.03 8.90
N ARG A 30 1.59 0.88 9.40
CA ARG A 30 1.16 0.41 10.73
C ARG A 30 1.61 1.34 11.84
N ARG A 31 2.85 1.82 11.76
CA ARG A 31 3.37 2.75 12.77
C ARG A 31 2.55 4.05 12.80
N LEU A 32 2.14 4.57 11.65
CA LEU A 32 1.31 5.77 11.60
C LEU A 32 -0.09 5.51 12.18
N ALA A 33 -0.68 4.36 11.88
CA ALA A 33 -1.96 3.95 12.46
C ALA A 33 -1.89 3.85 13.98
N GLU A 34 -0.84 3.25 14.55
CA GLU A 34 -0.63 3.19 16.01
C GLU A 34 -0.54 4.59 16.65
N ILE A 35 0.10 5.55 15.97
CA ILE A 35 0.22 6.93 16.46
C ILE A 35 -1.14 7.65 16.37
N TRP A 36 -1.90 7.41 15.30
CA TRP A 36 -3.24 7.95 15.10
C TRP A 36 -4.20 7.45 16.19
N ASP A 37 -4.23 6.14 16.43
CA ASP A 37 -5.10 5.49 17.44
C ASP A 37 -4.78 5.96 18.86
N ALA A 38 -3.52 6.34 19.12
CA ALA A 38 -3.12 6.95 20.38
C ALA A 38 -3.63 8.40 20.57
N GLY A 39 -4.32 8.97 19.58
CA GLY A 39 -4.88 10.33 19.60
C GLY A 39 -3.84 11.45 19.50
N GLY A 40 -2.65 11.14 18.98
CA GLY A 40 -1.49 12.04 19.00
C GLY A 40 -1.36 12.98 17.79
N LEU A 41 -2.31 12.95 16.86
CA LEU A 41 -2.20 13.66 15.58
C LEU A 41 -3.50 14.38 15.21
N ASP A 42 -3.35 15.61 14.74
CA ASP A 42 -4.38 16.27 13.94
C ASP A 42 -4.33 15.74 12.49
N VAL A 43 -5.44 15.86 11.76
CA VAL A 43 -5.53 15.40 10.36
C VAL A 43 -4.51 16.13 9.46
N GLY A 44 -4.40 17.46 9.59
CA GLY A 44 -3.57 18.28 8.71
C GLY A 44 -4.19 18.49 7.32
N CYS A 45 -3.40 19.00 6.37
CA CYS A 45 -3.88 19.28 5.01
C CYS A 45 -2.82 19.13 3.90
N SER A 46 -1.83 18.27 4.12
CA SER A 46 -0.77 18.01 3.17
C SER A 46 -1.30 17.27 1.94
N ALA A 47 -0.91 17.72 0.75
CA ALA A 47 -1.41 17.18 -0.51
C ALA A 47 -0.64 15.90 -0.90
N PRO A 48 -1.32 14.84 -1.36
CA PRO A 48 -0.65 13.64 -1.83
C PRO A 48 0.17 13.91 -3.09
N PRO A 49 1.24 13.14 -3.35
CA PRO A 49 1.89 13.16 -4.66
C PRO A 49 0.91 12.71 -5.76
N PRO A 50 1.16 13.03 -7.04
CA PRO A 50 0.32 12.56 -8.15
C PRO A 50 0.22 11.03 -8.24
N ARG A 51 1.24 10.34 -7.71
CA ARG A 51 1.32 8.89 -7.63
C ARG A 51 2.23 8.47 -6.47
N PRO A 52 1.95 7.35 -5.78
CA PRO A 52 2.86 6.74 -4.82
C PRO A 52 4.19 6.35 -5.47
N ALA A 53 5.27 6.52 -4.72
CA ALA A 53 6.57 6.00 -5.05
C ALA A 53 6.52 4.47 -5.11
N ARG A 54 7.23 3.90 -6.09
CA ARG A 54 7.38 2.46 -6.29
C ARG A 54 8.84 2.13 -6.58
N PRO A 55 9.30 0.91 -6.26
CA PRO A 55 10.62 0.45 -6.67
C PRO A 55 10.61 0.10 -8.17
N GLU A 56 11.79 -0.19 -8.72
CA GLU A 56 11.93 -0.63 -10.12
C GLU A 56 11.18 -1.93 -10.43
N ARG A 57 10.88 -2.73 -9.39
CA ARG A 57 10.15 -4.00 -9.48
C ARG A 57 8.92 -3.99 -8.56
N PRO A 58 7.81 -4.68 -8.91
CA PRO A 58 7.61 -5.48 -10.12
C PRO A 58 7.53 -4.63 -11.40
N GLN A 59 7.92 -5.22 -12.53
CA GLN A 59 7.68 -4.57 -13.83
C GLN A 59 6.17 -4.48 -14.06
N LEU A 60 5.66 -3.26 -14.19
CA LEU A 60 4.26 -3.01 -14.49
C LEU A 60 4.02 -3.21 -15.99
N ARG A 61 3.06 -4.07 -16.34
CA ARG A 61 2.71 -4.41 -17.71
C ARG A 61 1.21 -4.24 -17.95
N PRO A 62 0.78 -3.88 -19.17
CA PRO A 62 -0.62 -3.91 -19.56
C PRO A 62 -1.24 -5.30 -19.35
N PRO A 63 -2.54 -5.41 -19.04
CA PRO A 63 -3.20 -6.70 -18.84
C PRO A 63 -3.01 -7.71 -20.00
N LYS A 64 -2.89 -7.21 -21.24
CA LYS A 64 -2.67 -8.01 -22.44
C LYS A 64 -1.27 -8.65 -22.52
N GLU A 65 -0.30 -8.11 -21.78
CA GLU A 65 1.09 -8.57 -21.73
C GLU A 65 1.40 -9.40 -20.47
N MET A 66 0.39 -9.66 -19.64
CA MET A 66 0.55 -10.47 -18.44
C MET A 66 0.81 -11.94 -18.80
N PRO A 67 1.70 -12.63 -18.09
CA PRO A 67 1.94 -14.05 -18.29
C PRO A 67 0.65 -14.87 -18.17
N LYS A 68 0.52 -15.93 -18.99
CA LYS A 68 -0.61 -16.86 -18.88
C LYS A 68 -0.66 -17.46 -17.47
N ARG A 69 -1.87 -17.60 -16.94
CA ARG A 69 -2.11 -18.23 -15.63
C ARG A 69 -1.49 -19.62 -15.60
N ARG A 70 -0.66 -19.88 -14.58
CA ARG A 70 -0.02 -21.19 -14.37
C ARG A 70 -1.06 -22.19 -13.85
N ALA A 71 -0.78 -23.48 -13.99
CA ALA A 71 -1.65 -24.55 -13.51
C ALA A 71 -1.96 -24.40 -12.01
N PHE A 72 -3.24 -24.48 -11.67
CA PHE A 72 -3.76 -24.43 -10.31
C PHE A 72 -3.15 -25.60 -9.50
N GLY A 73 -2.48 -25.29 -8.38
CA GLY A 73 -1.85 -26.27 -7.50
C GLY A 73 -0.33 -26.46 -7.66
N SER A 74 0.30 -25.96 -8.73
CA SER A 74 1.76 -25.98 -8.87
C SER A 74 2.44 -24.98 -7.92
N VAL A 75 3.69 -25.25 -7.49
CA VAL A 75 4.49 -24.30 -6.68
C VAL A 75 4.55 -22.93 -7.36
N ALA A 76 4.83 -22.92 -8.67
CA ALA A 76 4.90 -21.68 -9.42
C ALA A 76 3.55 -20.96 -9.54
N GLY A 77 2.43 -21.70 -9.61
CA GLY A 77 1.09 -21.12 -9.55
C GLY A 77 0.78 -20.48 -8.20
N ARG A 78 1.22 -21.10 -7.09
CA ARG A 78 1.11 -20.53 -5.74
C ARG A 78 1.93 -19.26 -5.59
N ILE A 79 3.18 -19.25 -6.07
CA ILE A 79 4.03 -18.04 -6.08
C ILE A 79 3.34 -16.92 -6.86
N ALA A 80 2.80 -17.20 -8.05
CA ALA A 80 2.11 -16.21 -8.86
C ALA A 80 0.86 -15.65 -8.17
N LEU A 81 0.07 -16.49 -7.49
CA LEU A 81 -1.09 -16.06 -6.73
C LEU A 81 -0.70 -15.17 -5.53
N LEU A 82 0.27 -15.61 -4.74
CA LEU A 82 0.75 -14.86 -3.58
C LEU A 82 1.34 -13.50 -3.98
N HIS A 83 2.10 -13.46 -5.08
CA HIS A 83 2.66 -12.22 -5.61
C HIS A 83 1.56 -11.26 -6.08
N ALA A 84 0.54 -11.77 -6.78
CA ALA A 84 -0.58 -10.96 -7.21
C ALA A 84 -1.38 -10.40 -6.02
N LEU A 85 -1.65 -11.20 -4.99
CA LEU A 85 -2.30 -10.74 -3.77
C LEU A 85 -1.45 -9.69 -3.06
N ALA A 86 -0.15 -9.91 -2.88
CA ALA A 86 0.74 -8.91 -2.29
C ALA A 86 0.74 -7.60 -3.10
N HIS A 87 0.61 -7.68 -4.43
CA HIS A 87 0.48 -6.48 -5.25
C HIS A 87 -0.83 -5.74 -5.01
N ILE A 88 -1.94 -6.46 -4.81
CA ILE A 88 -3.24 -5.88 -4.47
C ILE A 88 -3.16 -5.17 -3.12
N GLU A 89 -2.63 -5.82 -2.08
CA GLU A 89 -2.54 -5.21 -0.75
C GLU A 89 -1.65 -3.97 -0.73
N LEU A 90 -0.52 -3.98 -1.46
CA LEU A 90 0.32 -2.78 -1.58
C LEU A 90 -0.42 -1.62 -2.25
N ASN A 91 -1.25 -1.90 -3.28
CA ASN A 91 -2.09 -0.86 -3.89
C ASN A 91 -3.17 -0.38 -2.91
N ALA A 92 -3.73 -1.26 -2.07
CA ALA A 92 -4.74 -0.88 -1.09
C ALA A 92 -4.14 0.06 -0.01
N ILE A 93 -2.92 -0.21 0.45
CA ILE A 93 -2.15 0.71 1.31
C ILE A 93 -1.99 2.07 0.63
N ASP A 94 -1.52 2.08 -0.63
CA ASP A 94 -1.34 3.31 -1.40
C ASP A 94 -2.65 4.11 -1.54
N LEU A 95 -3.76 3.44 -1.85
CA LEU A 95 -5.06 4.08 -2.04
C LEU A 95 -5.62 4.62 -0.73
N ALA A 96 -5.51 3.89 0.37
CA ALA A 96 -6.01 4.35 1.67
C ALA A 96 -5.31 5.64 2.12
N TRP A 97 -3.97 5.70 2.03
CA TRP A 97 -3.23 6.91 2.37
C TRP A 97 -3.45 8.06 1.39
N ASP A 98 -3.64 7.75 0.10
CA ASP A 98 -4.00 8.77 -0.89
C ASP A 98 -5.36 9.41 -0.56
N ILE A 99 -6.37 8.61 -0.24
CA ILE A 99 -7.70 9.09 0.15
C ILE A 99 -7.62 10.00 1.39
N ILE A 100 -6.90 9.58 2.43
CA ILE A 100 -6.70 10.38 3.65
C ILE A 100 -6.10 11.74 3.32
N ALA A 101 -5.02 11.78 2.54
CA ALA A 101 -4.36 13.03 2.18
C ALA A 101 -5.23 13.89 1.26
N ARG A 102 -5.84 13.28 0.23
CA ARG A 102 -6.59 13.95 -0.84
C ARG A 102 -7.85 14.63 -0.32
N PHE A 103 -8.59 13.99 0.59
CA PHE A 103 -9.88 14.48 1.07
C PHE A 103 -9.79 15.21 2.43
N SER A 104 -8.59 15.46 2.94
CA SER A 104 -8.34 16.12 4.23
C SER A 104 -9.00 17.51 4.41
N ARG A 105 -9.35 18.19 3.31
CA ARG A 105 -10.00 19.52 3.33
C ARG A 105 -11.52 19.46 3.15
N GLU A 106 -12.08 18.29 2.88
CA GLU A 106 -13.51 18.14 2.62
C GLU A 106 -14.31 18.01 3.92
N PRO A 107 -15.57 18.48 3.95
CA PRO A 107 -16.46 18.28 5.10
C PRO A 107 -16.95 16.83 5.13
N LEU A 108 -16.20 15.98 5.82
CA LEU A 108 -16.43 14.53 5.91
C LEU A 108 -17.15 14.13 7.21
N PRO A 109 -17.87 13.01 7.22
CA PRO A 109 -18.45 12.47 8.45
C PRO A 109 -17.36 12.09 9.46
N GLY A 110 -17.71 12.13 10.75
CA GLY A 110 -16.84 11.61 11.81
C GLY A 110 -16.53 10.13 11.59
N GLY A 111 -15.30 9.71 11.94
CA GLY A 111 -14.84 8.34 11.71
C GLY A 111 -14.23 8.08 10.33
N PHE A 112 -14.41 8.98 9.36
CA PHE A 112 -13.90 8.76 7.99
C PHE A 112 -12.40 8.45 7.95
N PHE A 113 -11.59 9.26 8.64
CA PHE A 113 -10.15 9.04 8.67
C PHE A 113 -9.77 7.81 9.49
N ASP A 114 -10.50 7.52 10.57
CA ASP A 114 -10.30 6.33 11.41
C ASP A 114 -10.47 5.05 10.58
N ASP A 115 -11.55 4.98 9.79
CA ASP A 115 -11.86 3.83 8.93
C ASP A 115 -10.75 3.61 7.89
N TRP A 116 -10.28 4.68 7.22
CA TRP A 116 -9.22 4.57 6.21
C TRP A 116 -7.85 4.27 6.81
N VAL A 117 -7.55 4.78 8.00
CA VAL A 117 -6.35 4.40 8.75
C VAL A 117 -6.40 2.91 9.10
N GLY A 118 -7.56 2.42 9.53
CA GLY A 118 -7.80 1.00 9.79
C GLY A 118 -7.53 0.12 8.56
N VAL A 119 -8.10 0.47 7.40
CA VAL A 119 -7.84 -0.21 6.13
C VAL A 119 -6.35 -0.21 5.81
N ALA A 120 -5.67 0.93 5.89
CA ALA A 120 -4.24 1.01 5.60
C ALA A 120 -3.39 0.11 6.51
N ALA A 121 -3.78 -0.03 7.78
CA ALA A 121 -3.10 -0.88 8.75
C ALA A 121 -3.34 -2.37 8.48
N GLU A 122 -4.57 -2.78 8.21
CA GLU A 122 -4.93 -4.16 7.89
C GLU A 122 -4.22 -4.65 6.62
N GLU A 123 -4.25 -3.87 5.56
CA GLU A 123 -3.61 -4.25 4.29
C GLU A 123 -2.08 -4.26 4.38
N ALA A 124 -1.51 -3.43 5.27
CA ALA A 124 -0.09 -3.52 5.60
C ALA A 124 0.27 -4.84 6.31
N VAL A 125 -0.58 -5.36 7.20
CA VAL A 125 -0.39 -6.69 7.79
C VAL A 125 -0.53 -7.79 6.73
N HIS A 126 -1.57 -7.73 5.90
CA HIS A 126 -1.78 -8.70 4.82
C HIS A 126 -0.59 -8.75 3.86
N PHE A 127 -0.08 -7.58 3.44
CA PHE A 127 1.10 -7.48 2.59
C PHE A 127 2.31 -8.20 3.20
N GLU A 128 2.61 -7.95 4.47
CA GLU A 128 3.76 -8.57 5.15
C GLU A 128 3.62 -10.08 5.28
N LEU A 129 2.43 -10.58 5.62
CA LEU A 129 2.16 -12.00 5.70
C LEU A 129 2.34 -12.68 4.33
N LEU A 130 1.88 -12.04 3.26
CA LEU A 130 2.05 -12.53 1.88
C LEU A 130 3.51 -12.47 1.44
N ALA A 131 4.24 -11.41 1.77
CA ALA A 131 5.67 -11.27 1.48
C ALA A 131 6.50 -12.34 2.20
N GLN A 132 6.21 -12.58 3.49
CA GLN A 132 6.83 -13.67 4.23
C GLN A 132 6.48 -15.03 3.61
N ARG A 133 5.22 -15.22 3.20
CA ARG A 133 4.81 -16.47 2.58
C ARG A 133 5.46 -16.71 1.22
N LEU A 134 5.74 -15.66 0.45
CA LEU A 134 6.54 -15.76 -0.77
C LEU A 134 7.98 -16.20 -0.46
N ALA A 135 8.58 -15.64 0.60
CA ALA A 135 9.93 -15.99 1.02
C ALA A 135 10.04 -17.47 1.41
N ASP A 136 9.02 -18.06 2.04
CA ASP A 136 8.96 -19.51 2.34
C ASP A 136 9.03 -20.38 1.06
N PHE A 137 8.60 -19.85 -0.08
CA PHE A 137 8.70 -20.51 -1.39
C PHE A 137 9.98 -20.15 -2.16
N GLY A 138 10.90 -19.38 -1.56
CA GLY A 138 12.13 -18.91 -2.19
C GLY A 138 11.90 -17.82 -3.24
N ALA A 139 10.80 -17.07 -3.14
CA ALA A 139 10.45 -15.97 -4.03
C ALA A 139 10.27 -14.67 -3.24
N CYS A 140 10.36 -13.53 -3.93
CA CYS A 140 10.17 -12.20 -3.36
C CYS A 140 9.05 -11.44 -4.08
N TYR A 141 8.44 -10.49 -3.37
CA TYR A 141 7.64 -9.48 -4.03
C TYR A 141 8.50 -8.72 -5.05
N GLY A 142 7.99 -8.55 -6.27
CA GLY A 142 8.74 -7.95 -7.38
C GLY A 142 9.38 -8.95 -8.37
N ASP A 143 9.45 -10.25 -8.05
CA ASP A 143 10.04 -11.27 -8.95
C ASP A 143 9.19 -11.55 -10.20
N LEU A 144 7.89 -11.31 -10.11
CA LEU A 144 6.94 -11.44 -11.21
C LEU A 144 6.44 -10.07 -11.67
N PRO A 145 6.03 -9.90 -12.95
CA PRO A 145 5.38 -8.68 -13.39
C PRO A 145 4.01 -8.54 -12.72
N ALA A 146 3.53 -7.29 -12.64
CA ALA A 146 2.20 -6.96 -12.15
C ALA A 146 1.51 -6.00 -13.13
N HIS A 147 0.22 -5.75 -12.95
CA HIS A 147 -0.50 -4.73 -13.70
C HIS A 147 -0.89 -3.58 -12.79
N ASP A 148 -1.10 -2.40 -13.36
CA ASP A 148 -1.34 -1.18 -12.58
C ASP A 148 -2.82 -0.77 -12.46
N GLY A 149 -3.73 -1.64 -12.95
CA GLY A 149 -5.13 -1.27 -13.18
C GLY A 149 -5.91 -0.72 -11.97
N LEU A 150 -5.56 -1.07 -10.73
CA LEU A 150 -6.22 -0.51 -9.54
C LEU A 150 -5.92 0.99 -9.40
N TRP A 151 -4.63 1.36 -9.47
CA TRP A 151 -4.23 2.75 -9.37
C TRP A 151 -4.70 3.57 -10.59
N GLU A 152 -4.57 3.00 -11.80
CA GLU A 152 -5.07 3.65 -13.02
C GLU A 152 -6.57 3.97 -12.93
N SER A 153 -7.37 3.06 -12.36
CA SER A 153 -8.81 3.28 -12.18
C SER A 153 -9.09 4.40 -11.17
N ALA A 154 -8.35 4.43 -10.06
CA ALA A 154 -8.50 5.47 -9.05
C ALA A 154 -8.11 6.86 -9.58
N ALA A 155 -7.01 6.95 -10.34
CA ALA A 155 -6.52 8.21 -10.88
C ALA A 155 -7.38 8.81 -12.01
N ALA A 156 -8.27 8.00 -12.61
CA ALA A 156 -9.13 8.42 -13.72
C ALA A 156 -10.45 9.06 -13.30
N THR A 157 -10.72 9.17 -11.99
CA THR A 157 -11.98 9.67 -11.42
C THR A 157 -11.75 10.99 -10.67
#